data_AF-A0A7S2LQ09-F1
#
_entry.id   AF-A0A7S2LQ09-F1
#
_cell.length_a   1.000
_cell.length_b   1.000
_cell.length_c   1.000
_cell.angle_alpha   90.00
_cell.angle_beta   90.00
_cell.angle_gamma   90.00
#
_symmetry.space_group_name_H-M   'P 1'
#
loop_
_entity.id
_entity.type
_entity.pdbx_description
1 polymer ?
#
loop_
_entity_poly.entity_id
_entity_poly.type
_entity_poly.pdbx_seq_one_letter_code
_entity_poly.pdbx_strand_id
1 'polypeptide(L)'
;PTSVWPYRGFDSQTLDVLTVISLAGVCSEILTYGNAEGGYADLSQLKQLFQNSESGKLSEREMENRVKYAIGFGITQLRLNMGVLDDLAEVMTRDGSVTDCIVAIESSKNLQGMSVAHYEERRKERITNDVGLFEKILLGVVGGNKKKRKQILDLQGDDPFYAALAAAAIFFIWASNE
;
A
#
# COMPACT_ATOMS: atom_id res chain seq x y z
N PRO A 1 -11.44 5.89 -21.13
CA PRO A 1 -12.32 5.30 -22.16
C PRO A 1 -12.08 5.98 -23.53
N THR A 2 -11.53 5.28 -24.51
CA THR A 2 -11.24 5.84 -25.84
C THR A 2 -12.52 5.99 -26.66
N SER A 3 -13.31 6.99 -26.25
CA SER A 3 -14.37 7.73 -26.97
C SER A 3 -15.51 7.01 -27.71
N VAL A 4 -15.59 5.67 -27.73
CA VAL A 4 -16.65 5.00 -28.50
C VAL A 4 -17.18 3.72 -27.83
N TRP A 5 -18.51 3.66 -27.76
CA TRP A 5 -19.29 2.45 -27.54
C TRP A 5 -19.09 1.46 -28.71
N PRO A 6 -19.06 0.13 -28.50
CA PRO A 6 -19.20 -0.59 -27.23
C PRO A 6 -17.91 -0.65 -26.41
N TYR A 7 -18.03 -0.87 -25.09
CA TYR A 7 -16.89 -1.06 -24.17
C TYR A 7 -15.97 -2.18 -24.68
N ARG A 8 -14.75 -1.81 -25.04
CA ARG A 8 -13.75 -2.76 -25.57
C ARG A 8 -12.81 -3.31 -24.51
N GLY A 9 -12.89 -2.82 -23.27
CA GLY A 9 -11.94 -3.14 -22.21
C GLY A 9 -11.10 -1.95 -21.82
N PHE A 10 -10.08 -2.19 -21.00
CA PHE A 10 -9.08 -1.19 -20.61
C PHE A 10 -7.90 -1.18 -21.58
N ASP A 11 -7.44 0.01 -21.94
CA ASP A 11 -6.20 0.19 -22.69
C ASP A 11 -4.98 -0.18 -21.83
N SER A 12 -3.85 -0.43 -22.49
CA SER A 12 -2.64 -0.88 -21.81
C SER A 12 -2.13 0.12 -20.76
N GLN A 13 -2.25 1.42 -21.00
CA GLN A 13 -1.73 2.45 -20.08
C GLN A 13 -2.62 2.54 -18.84
N THR A 14 -3.94 2.55 -19.03
CA THR A 14 -4.91 2.50 -17.93
C THR A 14 -4.72 1.23 -17.10
N LEU A 15 -4.44 0.08 -17.72
CA LEU A 15 -4.12 -1.14 -16.96
C LEU A 15 -2.84 -0.99 -16.15
N ASP A 16 -1.80 -0.35 -16.68
CA ASP A 16 -0.56 -0.13 -15.93
C ASP A 16 -0.80 0.78 -14.72
N VAL A 17 -1.56 1.87 -14.90
CA VAL A 17 -1.97 2.76 -13.79
C VAL A 17 -2.75 1.97 -12.75
N LEU A 18 -3.83 1.28 -13.16
CA LEU A 18 -4.66 0.48 -12.26
C LEU A 18 -3.85 -0.60 -11.52
N THR A 19 -2.85 -1.21 -12.18
CA THR A 19 -1.95 -2.18 -11.56
C THR A 19 -1.17 -1.54 -10.41
N VAL A 20 -0.65 -0.33 -10.62
CA VAL A 20 0.07 0.40 -9.57
C VAL A 20 -0.88 0.78 -8.42
N ILE A 21 -2.09 1.29 -8.73
CA ILE A 21 -3.08 1.66 -7.70
C ILE A 21 -3.49 0.46 -6.85
N SER A 22 -3.79 -0.68 -7.48
CA SER A 22 -4.20 -1.90 -6.77
C SER A 22 -3.09 -2.46 -5.88
N LEU A 23 -1.82 -2.26 -6.24
CA LEU A 23 -0.68 -2.77 -5.46
C LEU A 23 -0.13 -1.75 -4.46
N ALA A 24 -0.68 -0.54 -4.45
CA ALA A 24 -0.25 0.56 -3.61
C ALA A 24 -0.26 0.22 -2.10
N GLY A 25 -1.34 -0.41 -1.63
CA GLY A 25 -1.46 -0.86 -0.24
C GLY A 25 -0.40 -1.90 0.11
N VAL A 26 -0.24 -2.91 -0.74
CA VAL A 26 0.78 -3.96 -0.62
C VAL A 26 2.19 -3.35 -0.57
N CYS A 27 2.49 -2.37 -1.43
CA CYS A 27 3.78 -1.68 -1.42
C CYS A 27 4.01 -0.88 -0.13
N SER A 28 2.97 -0.23 0.41
CA SER A 28 3.02 0.49 1.68
C SER A 28 3.29 -0.44 2.87
N GLU A 29 2.65 -1.60 2.90
CA GLU A 29 2.88 -2.65 3.90
C GLU A 29 4.31 -3.21 3.83
N ILE A 30 4.78 -3.56 2.62
CA ILE A 30 6.14 -4.06 2.42
C ILE A 30 7.17 -3.04 2.93
N LEU A 31 6.96 -1.75 2.68
CA LEU A 31 7.85 -0.71 3.17
C LEU A 31 7.83 -0.55 4.69
N THR A 32 6.66 -0.74 5.32
CA THR A 32 6.47 -0.51 6.75
C THR A 32 6.88 -1.72 7.59
N TYR A 33 6.50 -2.94 7.18
CA TYR A 33 6.66 -4.16 7.97
C TYR A 33 7.66 -5.16 7.37
N GLY A 34 8.15 -4.92 6.15
CA GLY A 34 9.05 -5.82 5.44
C GLY A 34 8.36 -7.08 4.86
N ASN A 35 7.06 -7.24 5.11
CA ASN A 35 6.20 -8.26 4.53
C ASN A 35 4.79 -7.69 4.33
N ALA A 36 4.10 -8.12 3.28
CA ALA A 36 2.68 -7.83 3.10
C ALA A 36 1.85 -9.03 3.56
N GLU A 37 0.86 -8.78 4.40
CA GLU A 37 -0.06 -9.81 4.90
C GLU A 37 -1.44 -9.70 4.26
N GLY A 38 -1.83 -8.52 3.79
CA GLY A 38 -3.00 -8.34 2.93
C GLY A 38 -2.63 -8.01 1.49
N GLY A 39 -3.67 -7.86 0.66
CA GLY A 39 -3.52 -7.68 -0.79
C GLY A 39 -3.98 -8.85 -1.65
N TYR A 40 -4.43 -9.96 -1.05
CA TYR A 40 -5.03 -11.06 -1.81
C TYR A 40 -6.28 -10.60 -2.58
N ALA A 41 -7.13 -9.81 -1.93
CA ALA A 41 -8.33 -9.24 -2.55
C ALA A 41 -7.95 -8.31 -3.72
N ASP A 42 -6.95 -7.45 -3.53
CA ASP A 42 -6.48 -6.51 -4.56
C ASP A 42 -5.88 -7.24 -5.76
N LEU A 43 -5.05 -8.27 -5.52
CA LEU A 43 -4.51 -9.12 -6.58
C LEU A 43 -5.61 -9.89 -7.32
N SER A 44 -6.66 -10.32 -6.62
CA SER A 44 -7.81 -11.00 -7.24
C SER A 44 -8.59 -10.05 -8.13
N GLN A 45 -8.87 -8.83 -7.67
CA GLN A 45 -9.53 -7.79 -8.47
C GLN A 45 -8.67 -7.39 -9.67
N LEU A 46 -7.36 -7.23 -9.48
CA LEU A 46 -6.41 -6.94 -10.55
C LEU A 46 -6.39 -8.03 -11.63
N LYS A 47 -6.47 -9.31 -11.25
CA LYS A 47 -6.61 -10.41 -12.21
C LYS A 47 -7.90 -10.31 -13.03
N GLN A 48 -8.99 -9.82 -12.45
CA GLN A 48 -10.23 -9.55 -13.21
C GLN A 48 -10.06 -8.37 -14.16
N LEU A 49 -9.34 -7.32 -13.76
CA LEU A 49 -9.02 -6.19 -14.64
C LEU A 49 -8.20 -6.62 -15.87
N PHE A 50 -7.20 -7.50 -15.68
CA PHE A 50 -6.43 -8.06 -16.80
C PHE A 50 -7.26 -8.92 -17.75
N GLN A 51 -8.34 -9.54 -17.28
CA GLN A 51 -9.28 -10.27 -18.14
C GLN A 51 -10.16 -9.35 -18.97
N ASN A 52 -10.39 -8.11 -18.51
CA ASN A 52 -11.15 -7.07 -19.18
C ASN A 52 -10.25 -6.12 -20.02
N SER A 53 -9.08 -6.60 -20.44
CA SER A 53 -8.15 -5.89 -21.32
C SER A 53 -8.70 -5.76 -22.76
N GLU A 54 -8.47 -4.60 -23.38
CA GLU A 54 -8.85 -4.35 -24.79
C GLU A 54 -8.15 -5.28 -25.77
N SER A 55 -6.89 -5.62 -25.49
CA SER A 55 -6.07 -6.52 -26.32
C SER A 55 -6.47 -7.99 -26.20
N GLY A 56 -7.53 -8.30 -25.44
CA GLY A 56 -7.89 -9.65 -25.02
C GLY A 56 -7.14 -10.10 -23.77
N LYS A 57 -7.27 -11.40 -23.45
CA LYS A 57 -6.70 -11.98 -22.22
C LYS A 57 -5.17 -11.95 -22.27
N LEU A 58 -4.55 -11.19 -21.36
CA LEU A 58 -3.11 -11.15 -21.19
C LEU A 58 -2.54 -12.53 -20.83
N SER A 59 -1.33 -12.80 -21.31
CA SER A 59 -0.56 -13.96 -20.86
C SER A 59 -0.24 -13.85 -19.37
N GLU A 60 -0.14 -14.99 -18.69
CA GLU A 60 0.32 -15.04 -17.29
C GLU A 60 1.68 -14.34 -17.11
N ARG A 61 2.60 -14.54 -18.08
CA ARG A 61 3.90 -13.87 -18.08
C ARG A 61 3.79 -12.35 -18.22
N GLU A 62 2.84 -11.87 -19.00
CA GLU A 62 2.62 -10.42 -19.18
C GLU A 62 2.02 -9.80 -17.92
N MET A 63 1.04 -10.47 -17.32
CA MET A 63 0.46 -10.05 -16.04
C MET A 63 1.53 -9.99 -14.95
N GLU A 64 2.36 -11.02 -14.81
CA GLU A 64 3.46 -11.03 -13.84
C GLU A 64 4.47 -9.91 -14.08
N ASN A 65 4.84 -9.65 -15.33
CA ASN A 65 5.80 -8.59 -15.65
C ASN A 65 5.24 -7.21 -15.29
N ARG A 66 3.95 -6.96 -15.56
CA ARG A 66 3.28 -5.72 -15.16
C ARG A 66 3.22 -5.57 -13.64
N VAL A 67 2.89 -6.63 -12.92
CA VAL A 67 2.88 -6.65 -11.45
C VAL A 67 4.27 -6.34 -10.90
N LYS A 68 5.33 -7.00 -11.39
CA LYS A 68 6.71 -6.75 -10.96
C LYS A 68 7.14 -5.30 -11.21
N TYR A 69 6.82 -4.77 -12.38
CA TYR A 69 7.08 -3.37 -12.71
C TYR A 69 6.34 -2.42 -11.77
N ALA A 70 5.04 -2.65 -11.57
CA ALA A 70 4.20 -1.82 -10.73
C ALA A 70 4.65 -1.82 -9.26
N ILE A 71 5.08 -2.97 -8.73
CA ILE A 71 5.66 -3.04 -7.37
C ILE A 71 6.95 -2.20 -7.30
N GLY A 72 7.86 -2.37 -8.25
CA GLY A 72 9.13 -1.62 -8.27
C GLY A 72 8.90 -0.11 -8.40
N PHE A 73 7.95 0.28 -9.24
CA PHE A 73 7.55 1.68 -9.42
C PHE A 73 6.88 2.23 -8.17
N GLY A 74 5.87 1.55 -7.62
CA GLY A 74 5.12 1.96 -6.44
C GLY A 74 6.01 2.10 -5.21
N ILE A 75 6.90 1.13 -4.94
CA ILE A 75 7.88 1.23 -3.86
C ILE A 75 8.79 2.44 -4.03
N THR A 76 9.28 2.69 -5.25
CA THR A 76 10.12 3.86 -5.54
C THR A 76 9.36 5.16 -5.25
N GLN A 77 8.11 5.28 -5.71
CA GLN A 77 7.30 6.48 -5.50
C GLN A 77 7.00 6.71 -4.02
N LEU A 78 6.63 5.66 -3.27
CA LEU A 78 6.36 5.76 -1.84
C LEU A 78 7.62 6.15 -1.06
N ARG A 79 8.81 5.66 -1.47
CA ARG A 79 10.09 6.05 -0.85
C ARG A 79 10.43 7.51 -1.06
N LEU A 80 10.16 8.04 -2.25
CA LEU A 80 10.39 9.46 -2.56
C LEU A 80 9.48 10.38 -1.76
N ASN A 81 8.27 9.92 -1.42
CA ASN A 81 7.24 10.71 -0.76
C ASN A 81 6.94 10.20 0.67
N MET A 82 7.95 9.64 1.36
CA MET A 82 7.72 8.90 2.61
C MET A 82 7.20 9.76 3.77
N GLY A 83 7.55 11.06 3.79
CA GLY A 83 7.00 12.01 4.76
C GLY A 83 5.50 12.21 4.58
N VAL A 84 5.06 12.39 3.33
CA VAL A 84 3.64 12.53 2.97
C VAL A 84 2.86 11.29 3.37
N LEU A 85 3.45 10.10 3.17
CA LEU A 85 2.84 8.82 3.55
C LEU A 85 2.64 8.71 5.07
N ASP A 86 3.60 9.17 5.87
CA ASP A 86 3.48 9.16 7.33
C ASP A 86 2.41 10.15 7.83
N ASP A 87 2.40 11.38 7.29
CA ASP A 87 1.41 12.40 7.64
C ASP A 87 -0.01 11.91 7.28
N LEU A 88 -0.17 11.29 6.10
CA LEU A 88 -1.43 10.68 5.68
C LEU A 88 -1.85 9.55 6.64
N ALA A 89 -0.93 8.65 6.99
CA ALA A 89 -1.21 7.56 7.91
C ALA A 89 -1.62 8.05 9.31
N GLU A 90 -1.02 9.14 9.81
CA GLU A 90 -1.40 9.76 11.06
C GLU A 90 -2.84 10.30 11.01
N VAL A 91 -3.20 10.98 9.92
CA VAL A 91 -4.58 11.48 9.73
C VAL A 91 -5.60 10.35 9.66
N MET A 92 -5.24 9.22 9.07
CA MET A 92 -6.14 8.07 8.97
C MET A 92 -6.25 7.29 10.26
N THR A 93 -5.17 7.21 11.05
CA THR A 93 -5.19 6.57 12.38
C THR A 93 -6.10 7.29 13.36
N ARG A 94 -6.30 8.61 13.19
CA ARG A 94 -7.24 9.40 13.99
C ARG A 94 -8.68 9.44 13.41
N ASP A 95 -9.00 8.53 12.50
CA ASP A 95 -10.29 8.47 11.78
C ASP A 95 -10.62 9.78 11.05
N GLY A 96 -9.61 10.43 10.48
CA GLY A 96 -9.77 11.65 9.69
C GLY A 96 -10.62 11.41 8.45
N SER A 97 -11.35 12.44 8.04
CA SER A 97 -12.15 12.38 6.82
C SER A 97 -11.27 12.35 5.56
N VAL A 98 -11.84 11.95 4.42
CA VAL A 98 -11.14 12.00 3.12
C VAL A 98 -10.62 13.41 2.81
N THR A 99 -11.37 14.44 3.20
CA THR A 99 -10.93 15.84 3.04
C THR A 99 -9.70 16.14 3.89
N ASP A 100 -9.60 15.60 5.11
CA ASP A 100 -8.43 15.77 5.95
C ASP A 100 -7.20 15.06 5.35
N CYS A 101 -7.40 13.89 4.73
CA CYS A 101 -6.34 13.18 4.01
C CYS A 101 -5.80 13.99 2.83
N ILE A 102 -6.68 14.62 2.04
CA ILE A 102 -6.27 15.49 0.93
C ILE A 102 -5.46 16.68 1.46
N VAL A 103 -5.95 17.33 2.52
CA VAL A 103 -5.24 18.45 3.15
C VAL A 103 -3.87 18.03 3.66
N ALA A 104 -3.74 16.83 4.25
CA ALA A 104 -2.45 16.30 4.70
C ALA A 104 -1.48 16.10 3.54
N ILE A 105 -1.95 15.55 2.41
CA ILE A 105 -1.15 15.35 1.20
C ILE A 105 -0.67 16.70 0.63
N GLU A 106 -1.57 17.67 0.49
CA GLU A 106 -1.26 19.00 -0.07
C GLU A 106 -0.39 19.86 0.84
N SER A 107 -0.54 19.71 2.16
CA SER A 107 0.18 20.52 3.15
C SER A 107 1.55 19.93 3.50
N SER A 108 1.79 18.66 3.20
CA SER A 108 3.04 18.00 3.55
C SER A 108 4.18 18.56 2.70
N LYS A 109 5.26 18.96 3.37
CA LYS A 109 6.49 19.39 2.68
C LYS A 109 7.15 18.15 2.14
N ASN A 110 6.93 17.90 0.84
CA ASN A 110 7.53 16.78 0.16
C ASN A 110 9.04 16.75 0.39
N LEU A 111 9.54 15.72 1.08
CA LEU A 111 10.94 15.59 1.47
C LEU A 111 11.78 15.08 0.31
N GLN A 112 11.62 15.67 -0.88
CA GLN A 112 12.52 15.43 -2.00
C GLN A 112 13.87 16.09 -1.66
N GLY A 113 14.84 15.30 -1.19
CA GLY A 113 16.23 15.75 -1.03
C GLY A 113 16.88 15.56 0.35
N MET A 114 16.16 15.09 1.38
CA MET A 114 16.85 14.46 2.52
C MET A 114 17.28 13.04 2.12
N SER A 115 18.45 12.59 2.61
CA SER A 115 18.87 11.19 2.43
C SER A 115 17.75 10.27 2.91
N VAL A 116 17.05 9.63 1.95
CA VAL A 116 15.91 8.73 2.19
C VAL A 116 16.27 7.66 3.23
N ALA A 117 17.54 7.23 3.25
CA ALA A 117 18.07 6.29 4.23
C ALA A 117 17.95 6.77 5.69
N HIS A 118 18.28 8.03 5.98
CA HIS A 118 18.17 8.57 7.35
C HIS A 118 16.72 8.80 7.79
N TYR A 119 15.80 8.94 6.84
CA TYR A 119 14.38 8.98 7.15
C TYR A 119 13.83 7.56 7.43
N GLU A 120 14.18 6.58 6.60
CA GLU A 120 13.79 5.18 6.78
C GLU A 120 14.28 4.61 8.13
N GLU A 121 15.51 4.93 8.55
CA GLU A 121 16.04 4.53 9.86
C GLU A 121 15.20 5.10 11.01
N ARG A 122 14.96 6.42 11.01
CA ARG A 122 14.12 7.08 12.03
C ARG A 122 12.69 6.56 12.03
N ARG A 123 12.14 6.25 10.86
CA ARG A 123 10.78 5.68 10.71
C ARG A 123 10.72 4.28 11.30
N LYS A 124 11.70 3.41 11.01
CA LYS A 124 11.79 2.06 11.58
C LYS A 124 11.90 2.09 13.09
N GLU A 125 12.65 3.03 13.66
CA GLU A 125 12.74 3.22 15.11
C GLU A 125 11.38 3.60 15.72
N ARG A 126 10.64 4.55 15.12
CA ARG A 126 9.28 4.91 15.58
C ARG A 126 8.34 3.71 15.54
N ILE A 127 8.28 3.02 14.40
CA ILE A 127 7.41 1.84 14.23
C ILE A 127 7.78 0.77 15.26
N THR A 128 9.06 0.42 15.39
CA THR A 128 9.53 -0.60 16.35
C THR A 128 9.14 -0.26 17.80
N ASN A 129 9.17 1.03 18.17
CA ASN A 129 8.74 1.47 19.49
C ASN A 129 7.22 1.37 19.69
N ASP A 130 6.43 1.69 18.67
CA ASP A 130 4.96 1.63 18.71
C ASP A 130 4.44 0.18 18.72
N VAL A 131 4.98 -0.71 17.87
CA VAL A 131 4.68 -2.16 17.97
C VAL A 131 5.24 -2.75 19.25
N GLY A 132 6.34 -2.22 19.82
CA GLY A 132 6.96 -2.73 21.03
C GLY A 132 6.08 -2.66 22.29
N LEU A 133 5.13 -1.73 22.37
CA LEU A 133 4.19 -1.66 23.49
C LEU A 133 3.04 -2.67 23.32
N PHE A 134 2.48 -2.76 22.11
CA PHE A 134 1.42 -3.71 21.78
C PHE A 134 1.91 -5.16 21.81
N GLU A 135 3.10 -5.47 21.26
CA GLU A 135 3.73 -6.79 21.39
C GLU A 135 4.08 -7.13 22.82
N LYS A 136 4.59 -6.20 23.65
CA LYS A 136 4.90 -6.50 25.06
C LYS A 136 3.66 -6.83 25.89
N ILE A 137 2.53 -6.20 25.57
CA ILE A 137 1.23 -6.43 26.23
C ILE A 137 0.57 -7.70 25.68
N LEU A 138 0.64 -7.95 24.37
CA LEU A 138 0.05 -9.11 23.69
C LEU A 138 0.86 -10.40 23.89
N LEU A 139 2.19 -10.32 23.95
CA LEU A 139 3.11 -11.46 24.13
C LEU A 139 3.45 -11.75 25.60
N GLY A 140 2.90 -11.00 26.56
CA GLY A 140 2.99 -11.33 27.97
C GLY A 140 4.41 -11.65 28.45
N VAL A 141 5.40 -10.81 28.13
CA VAL A 141 6.77 -11.00 28.62
C VAL A 141 6.90 -10.40 30.03
N VAL A 142 6.23 -11.04 30.99
CA VAL A 142 6.76 -11.20 32.34
C VAL A 142 7.31 -12.60 32.41
N GLY A 143 8.63 -12.72 32.34
CA GLY A 143 9.38 -13.85 32.88
C GLY A 143 9.24 -15.20 32.17
N GLY A 144 10.25 -15.51 31.35
CA GLY A 144 10.86 -16.84 31.37
C GLY A 144 10.25 -17.93 30.47
N ASN A 145 11.18 -18.70 29.89
CA ASN A 145 11.01 -19.98 29.20
C ASN A 145 10.55 -19.98 27.74
N LYS A 146 11.56 -20.18 26.88
CA LYS A 146 11.48 -20.81 25.57
C LYS A 146 10.67 -22.11 25.64
N LYS A 147 9.53 -22.20 24.94
CA LYS A 147 9.05 -23.45 24.32
C LYS A 147 7.91 -23.22 23.33
N LYS A 148 8.13 -23.77 22.13
CA LYS A 148 7.18 -24.22 21.08
C LYS A 148 6.20 -23.20 20.49
N ARG A 149 6.55 -22.81 19.26
CA ARG A 149 5.66 -22.32 18.21
C ARG A 149 4.38 -23.17 18.13
N LYS A 150 3.23 -22.54 18.32
CA LYS A 150 1.92 -22.99 17.84
C LYS A 150 1.25 -21.79 17.18
N GLN A 151 0.85 -21.97 15.93
CA GLN A 151 -0.03 -21.06 15.20
C GLN A 151 -1.36 -21.01 15.94
N ILE A 152 -1.67 -19.88 16.56
CA ILE A 152 -3.01 -19.48 16.98
C ILE A 152 -2.99 -17.97 16.89
N LEU A 153 -3.47 -17.41 15.79
CA LEU A 153 -4.09 -16.09 15.72
C LEU A 153 -4.58 -15.94 14.29
N ASP A 154 -5.78 -16.46 14.08
CA ASP A 154 -6.69 -16.05 13.02
C ASP A 154 -7.07 -14.60 13.32
N LEU A 155 -6.40 -13.63 12.68
CA LEU A 155 -6.78 -12.22 12.75
C LEU A 155 -7.92 -12.01 11.74
N GLN A 156 -9.15 -12.17 12.24
CA GLN A 156 -10.33 -11.63 11.59
C GLN A 156 -10.45 -10.12 11.89
N GLY A 157 -10.33 -9.31 10.83
CA GLY A 157 -11.08 -8.06 10.56
C GLY A 157 -10.82 -6.83 11.43
N ASP A 158 -11.07 -5.59 10.98
CA ASP A 158 -11.51 -5.09 9.66
C ASP A 158 -11.29 -3.56 9.55
N ASP A 159 -10.38 -2.95 10.32
CA ASP A 159 -10.27 -1.47 10.37
C ASP A 159 -8.94 -0.89 9.83
N PRO A 160 -7.74 -1.37 10.21
CA PRO A 160 -6.49 -0.74 9.77
C PRO A 160 -6.14 -1.05 8.31
N PHE A 161 -6.58 -2.19 7.79
CA PHE A 161 -6.30 -2.61 6.41
C PHE A 161 -7.14 -1.83 5.38
N TYR A 162 -8.41 -1.57 5.66
CA TYR A 162 -9.25 -0.76 4.77
C TYR A 162 -8.85 0.70 4.79
N ALA A 163 -8.44 1.21 5.95
CA ALA A 163 -7.83 2.53 6.05
C ALA A 163 -6.58 2.60 5.15
N ALA A 164 -5.64 1.66 5.27
CA ALA A 164 -4.43 1.65 4.43
C ALA A 164 -4.75 1.56 2.92
N LEU A 165 -5.73 0.75 2.53
CA LEU A 165 -6.15 0.58 1.14
C LEU A 165 -6.82 1.84 0.58
N ALA A 166 -7.69 2.47 1.35
CA ALA A 166 -8.33 3.74 0.97
C ALA A 166 -7.31 4.88 0.83
N ALA A 167 -6.32 4.94 1.75
CA ALA A 167 -5.21 5.89 1.71
C ALA A 167 -4.47 5.81 0.38
N ALA A 168 -4.12 4.57 0.03
CA ALA A 168 -3.31 4.24 -1.10
C ALA A 168 -4.07 4.53 -2.42
N ALA A 169 -5.35 4.18 -2.49
CA ALA A 169 -6.19 4.48 -3.65
C ALA A 169 -6.33 5.98 -3.92
N ILE A 170 -6.53 6.79 -2.88
CA ILE A 170 -6.66 8.26 -3.01
C ILE A 170 -5.34 8.88 -3.47
N PHE A 171 -4.22 8.48 -2.88
CA PHE A 171 -2.89 8.97 -3.26
C PHE A 171 -2.58 8.73 -4.74
N PHE A 172 -2.91 7.54 -5.25
CA PHE A 172 -2.64 7.21 -6.65
C PHE A 172 -3.58 7.88 -7.65
N ILE A 173 -4.83 8.17 -7.27
CA ILE A 173 -5.74 8.97 -8.12
C ILE A 173 -5.23 10.41 -8.26
N TRP A 174 -4.73 11.00 -7.16
CA TRP A 174 -4.14 12.34 -7.20
C TRP A 174 -2.84 12.35 -8.03
N ALA A 175 -1.92 11.41 -7.79
CA ALA A 175 -0.65 11.31 -8.51
C ALA A 175 -0.78 10.98 -10.00
N SER A 176 -1.94 10.47 -10.45
CA SER A 176 -2.21 10.21 -11.86
C SER A 176 -2.79 11.42 -12.62
N ASN A 177 -3.19 12.48 -11.90
CA ASN A 177 -3.81 13.69 -12.47
C ASN A 177 -2.85 14.89 -12.58
N GLU A 178 -1.64 14.78 -12.00
CA GLU A 178 -0.47 15.63 -12.26
C GLU A 178 0.41 15.04 -13.37
#